data_AF-A0A350MU41-F1
#
_entry.id   AF-A0A350MU41-F1
#
_cell.length_a   1.000
_cell.length_b   1.000
_cell.length_c   1.000
_cell.angle_alpha   90.00
_cell.angle_beta   90.00
_cell.angle_gamma   90.00
#
_symmetry.space_group_name_H-M   'P 1'
#
loop_
_entity.id
_entity.type
_entity.pdbx_description
1 polymer ?
#
loop_
_entity_poly.entity_id
_entity_poly.type
_entity_poly.pdbx_seq_one_letter_code
_entity_poly.pdbx_strand_id
1 'polypeptide(L)' 'MLASPCPNKMCVGQGWIEDPNQVIVCAPNRVIIKIAGGRGDELDAVSR' A
#
# COMPACT_ATOMS: atom_id res chain seq x y z
N MET A 1 5.76 -6.51 1.62
CA MET A 1 6.87 -6.48 0.63
C MET A 1 7.75 -7.71 0.85
N LEU A 2 8.14 -8.44 -0.21
CA LEU A 2 8.88 -9.71 -0.05
C LEU A 2 10.39 -9.52 0.26
N ALA A 3 11.04 -8.53 -0.36
CA ALA A 3 12.44 -8.21 -0.12
C ALA A 3 12.73 -6.73 -0.39
N SER A 4 13.78 -6.18 0.23
CA SER A 4 14.26 -4.80 0.01
C SER A 4 15.74 -4.69 0.38
N PRO A 5 16.56 -3.90 -0.33
CA PRO A 5 17.97 -3.67 0.03
C PRO A 5 18.16 -2.71 1.21
N CYS A 6 17.10 -2.16 1.82
CA CYS A 6 17.24 -1.19 2.91
C CYS A 6 17.84 -1.83 4.20
N PRO A 7 18.62 -1.09 4.99
CA PRO A 7 19.35 -1.63 6.14
C PRO A 7 18.42 -2.16 7.23
N ASN A 8 17.32 -1.44 7.50
CA ASN A 8 16.45 -1.73 8.64
C ASN A 8 15.37 -2.78 8.34
N LYS A 9 15.17 -3.14 7.06
CA LYS A 9 14.15 -4.10 6.58
C LYS A 9 12.72 -3.89 7.12
N MET A 10 12.40 -2.72 7.66
CA MET A 10 11.11 -2.42 8.29
C MET A 10 9.92 -2.56 7.33
N CYS A 11 10.11 -2.29 6.04
CA CYS A 11 9.10 -2.48 5.00
C CYS A 11 8.81 -3.95 4.69
N VAL A 12 9.79 -4.84 4.93
CA VAL A 12 9.60 -6.30 4.83
C VAL A 12 8.90 -6.80 6.11
N GLY A 13 9.34 -6.34 7.29
CA GLY A 13 8.74 -6.69 8.58
C GLY A 13 7.29 -6.24 8.75
N GLN A 14 6.84 -5.20 8.03
CA GLN A 14 5.43 -4.79 7.96
C GLN A 14 4.50 -5.86 7.38
N GLY A 15 5.03 -6.83 6.61
CA GLY A 15 4.25 -7.97 6.12
C GLY A 15 3.27 -7.62 4.99
N TRP A 16 2.12 -8.30 5.02
CA TRP A 16 1.01 -8.14 4.08
C TRP A 16 -0.01 -7.14 4.62
N ILE A 17 -0.60 -6.35 3.72
CA ILE A 17 -1.67 -5.40 4.03
C ILE A 17 -2.91 -5.79 3.21
N GLU A 18 -4.09 -5.56 3.77
CA GLU A 18 -5.39 -5.96 3.17
C GLU A 18 -6.41 -4.81 3.16
N ASP A 19 -6.21 -3.78 3.99
CA ASP A 19 -7.10 -2.62 4.07
C ASP A 19 -6.51 -1.36 3.41
N PRO A 20 -7.34 -0.50 2.80
CA PRO A 20 -6.92 0.79 2.22
C PRO A 20 -6.29 1.76 3.23
N ASN A 21 -6.58 1.56 4.52
CA ASN A 21 -6.04 2.36 5.62
C ASN A 21 -4.60 1.95 6.00
N GLN A 22 -4.11 0.84 5.44
CA GLN A 22 -2.77 0.33 5.69
C GLN A 22 -1.83 0.74 4.56
N VAL A 23 -0.58 1.02 4.90
CA VAL A 23 0.47 1.40 3.94
C VAL A 23 1.78 0.70 4.30
N ILE A 24 2.59 0.39 3.29
CA ILE A 24 3.97 -0.06 3.48
C ILE A 24 4.92 1.03 3.01
N VAL A 25 5.77 1.51 3.91
CA VAL A 25 6.74 2.60 3.63
C VAL A 25 8.17 2.10 3.69
N CYS A 26 8.95 2.41 2.65
CA CYS A 26 10.40 2.21 2.59
C CYS A 26 11.11 3.55 2.39
N ALA A 27 11.35 4.28 3.48
CA ALA A 27 11.93 5.63 3.43
C ALA A 27 13.31 5.69 2.74
N PRO A 28 14.28 4.78 3.00
CA PRO A 28 15.59 4.85 2.33
C PRO A 28 15.51 4.73 0.81
N ASN A 29 14.58 3.92 0.31
CA ASN A 29 14.39 3.69 -1.13
C ASN A 29 13.33 4.62 -1.75
N ARG A 30 12.67 5.46 -0.94
CA ARG A 30 11.58 6.37 -1.36
C ARG A 30 10.42 5.64 -2.04
N VAL A 31 10.07 4.45 -1.56
CA VAL A 31 8.96 3.63 -2.06
C VAL A 31 7.81 3.62 -1.08
N ILE A 32 6.58 3.77 -1.58
CA ILE A 32 5.33 3.64 -0.83
C ILE A 32 4.41 2.67 -1.57
N ILE A 33 3.90 1.66 -0.87
CA ILE A 33 2.87 0.75 -1.35
C ILE A 33 1.59 1.08 -0.59
N LYS A 34 0.52 1.34 -1.32
CA LYS A 34 -0.83 1.58 -0.79
C LYS A 34 -1.82 0.71 -1.54
N ILE A 35 -2.86 0.25 -0.84
CA ILE A 35 -4.04 -0.31 -1.50
C ILE A 35 -4.86 0.89 -1.99
N ALA A 36 -5.16 0.92 -3.28
CA ALA A 36 -6.03 1.93 -3.87
C ALA A 36 -7.46 1.40 -3.91
N GLY A 37 -8.44 2.30 -3.81
CA GLY A 37 -9.84 1.92 -3.70
C GLY A 37 -10.24 1.55 -2.27
N GLY A 38 -11.54 1.54 -1.99
CA GLY A 38 -12.16 1.02 -0.77
C GLY A 38 -13.56 0.49 -1.06
N ARG A 39 -14.20 -0.17 -0.08
CA ARG A 39 -15.62 -0.55 -0.18
C ARG A 39 -16.46 0.72 -0.39
N GLY A 40 -16.75 1.06 -1.65
CA GLY A 40 -17.48 2.27 -2.04
C GLY A 40 -16.85 3.08 -3.18
N ASP A 41 -15.62 2.81 -3.61
CA ASP A 41 -14.96 3.58 -4.68
C ASP A 41 -15.37 3.14 -6.10
N GLU A 42 -16.17 2.07 -6.23
CA GLU A 42 -16.72 1.57 -7.49
C GLU A 42 -18.16 2.07 -7.70
N LEU A 43 -18.37 3.38 -7.61
CA LEU A 43 -19.63 4.03 -8.02
C LEU A 43 -19.46 4.56 -9.45
N ASP A 44 -19.79 3.72 -10.44
CA ASP A 44 -19.90 4.15 -11.83
C ASP A 44 -21.28 4.80 -12.07
N ALA A 45 -21.36 6.10 -11.85
CA ALA A 45 -22.59 6.86 -12.05
C ALA A 45 -22.72 7.31 -13.52
N VAL A 46 -23.71 6.74 -14.23
CA VAL A 46 -24.12 7.21 -15.57
C VAL A 46 -25.39 8.07 -15.43
N SER A 47 -25.26 9.37 -15.69
CA SER A 47 -26.40 10.29 -15.82
C SER A 47 -26.87 10.39 -17.28
N ARG A 48 -28.20 10.47 -17.47
CA ARG A 48 -28.87 10.55 -18.78
C ARG A 48 -29.20 12.00 -19.16
#